data_AF-A0A6A7KYK1-F1
#
_entry.id   AF-A0A6A7KYK1-F1
#
_cell.length_a   1.000
_cell.length_b   1.000
_cell.length_c   1.000
_cell.angle_alpha   90.00
_cell.angle_beta   90.00
_cell.angle_gamma   90.00
#
_symmetry.space_group_name_H-M   'P 1'
#
loop_
_entity.id
_entity.type
_entity.pdbx_description
1 polymer ?
#
loop_
_entity_poly.entity_id
_entity_poly.type
_entity_poly.pdbx_seq_one_letter_code
_entity_poly.pdbx_strand_id
1 'polypeptide(L)' 'MFNFVPPGSYLLTAEATGFRPTAVTDILVQVSKVTTIDVRLEPGDRRANSR' A
#
# COMPACT_ATOMS: atom_id res chain seq x y z
N MET A 1 -7.08 6.55 6.21
CA MET A 1 -6.89 6.07 7.60
C MET A 1 -7.79 4.86 7.78
N PHE A 2 -7.22 3.74 8.23
CA PHE A 2 -7.98 2.53 8.54
C PHE A 2 -8.28 2.51 10.04
N ASN A 3 -9.55 2.39 10.40
CA ASN A 3 -10.00 2.34 11.79
C ASN A 3 -10.49 0.94 12.12
N PHE A 4 -10.32 0.53 13.38
CA PHE A 4 -10.82 -0.75 13.91
C PHE A 4 -10.28 -1.99 13.16
N VAL A 5 -9.05 -1.91 12.67
CA VAL A 5 -8.36 -3.08 12.11
C VAL A 5 -7.95 -4.02 13.26
N PRO A 6 -8.37 -5.30 13.25
CA PRO A 6 -7.93 -6.25 14.24
C PRO A 6 -6.40 -6.39 14.29
N PRO A 7 -5.82 -6.78 15.43
CA PRO A 7 -4.40 -7.13 15.48
C PRO A 7 -4.09 -8.32 14.55
N GLY A 8 -2.98 -8.26 13.84
CA GLY A 8 -2.58 -9.31 12.88
C GLY A 8 -1.51 -8.85 11.89
N SER A 9 -1.10 -9.77 11.03
CA SER A 9 -0.20 -9.48 9.90
C SER A 9 -0.99 -9.17 8.64
N TYR A 10 -0.62 -8.11 7.95
CA TYR A 10 -1.34 -7.60 6.79
C TYR A 10 -0.44 -7.39 5.58
N LEU A 11 -1.07 -7.54 4.41
CA LEU A 11 -0.62 -7.02 3.13
C LEU A 11 -1.35 -5.71 2.86
N LEU A 12 -0.63 -4.62 2.62
CA LEU A 12 -1.18 -3.36 2.16
C LEU A 12 -0.92 -3.21 0.66
N THR A 13 -1.99 -3.05 -0.11
CA THR A 13 -1.90 -2.64 -1.52
C THR A 13 -2.33 -1.18 -1.68
N ALA A 14 -1.56 -0.42 -2.45
CA ALA A 14 -1.84 0.97 -2.77
C ALA A 14 -1.85 1.17 -4.28
N GLU A 15 -2.93 1.78 -4.78
CA GLU A 15 -3.14 2.06 -6.20
C GLU A 15 -3.55 3.51 -6.40
N ALA A 16 -2.99 4.14 -7.43
CA ALA A 16 -3.34 5.48 -7.85
C ALA A 16 -3.16 5.61 -9.37
N THR A 17 -4.07 6.32 -10.05
CA THR A 17 -3.97 6.54 -11.49
C THR A 17 -2.65 7.23 -11.86
N GLY A 18 -1.95 6.67 -12.86
CA GLY A 18 -0.64 7.18 -13.28
C GLY A 18 0.55 6.67 -12.46
N PHE A 19 0.32 5.80 -11.47
CA PHE A 19 1.36 5.15 -10.67
C PHE A 19 1.29 3.62 -10.83
N ARG A 20 2.40 2.94 -10.56
CA ARG A 20 2.41 1.47 -10.45
C ARG A 20 1.75 1.04 -9.13
N PRO A 21 0.93 -0.03 -9.14
CA PRO A 21 0.48 -0.65 -7.90
C PRO A 21 1.66 -1.02 -7.02
N THR A 22 1.57 -0.70 -5.73
CA THR A 22 2.62 -0.98 -4.74
C THR A 22 2.06 -1.89 -3.65
N ALA A 23 2.84 -2.90 -3.25
CA ALA A 23 2.50 -3.81 -2.17
C ALA A 23 3.53 -3.71 -1.05
N VAL A 24 3.05 -3.59 0.20
CA VAL A 24 3.86 -3.65 1.42
C VAL A 24 3.43 -4.87 2.22
N THR A 25 4.34 -5.82 2.40
CA THR A 25 4.10 -7.07 3.14
C THR A 25 4.48 -6.92 4.61
N ASP A 26 4.09 -7.91 5.41
CA ASP A 26 4.57 -8.10 6.79
C ASP A 26 4.27 -6.93 7.73
N ILE A 27 3.19 -6.20 7.48
CA ILE A 27 2.73 -5.13 8.37
C ILE A 27 2.08 -5.77 9.60
N LEU A 28 2.71 -5.63 10.76
CA LEU A 28 2.17 -6.07 12.03
C LEU A 28 1.33 -4.97 12.68
N VAL A 29 0.02 -5.21 12.78
CA VAL A 29 -0.92 -4.37 13.55
C VAL A 29 -1.05 -4.95 14.95
N GLN A 30 -0.91 -4.10 15.97
CA GLN A 30 -0.98 -4.48 17.38
C GLN A 30 -2.11 -3.73 18.09
N VAL A 31 -2.70 -4.35 19.11
CA VAL A 31 -3.75 -3.74 19.92
C VAL A 31 -3.27 -2.41 20.53
N SER A 32 -4.13 -1.39 20.46
CA SER A 32 -3.89 -0.06 21.02
C SER A 32 -2.60 0.64 20.53
N LYS A 33 -2.07 0.26 19.35
CA LYS A 33 -0.97 0.95 18.70
C LYS A 33 -1.38 1.49 17.34
N VAL A 34 -0.83 2.63 16.99
CA VAL A 34 -0.90 3.18 15.63
C VAL A 34 0.32 2.68 14.86
N THR A 35 0.08 1.98 13.76
CA THR A 35 1.12 1.60 12.79
C THR A 35 1.08 2.59 11.64
N THR A 36 2.16 3.35 11.45
CA THR A 36 2.31 4.29 10.33
C THR A 36 3.23 3.68 9.28
N ILE A 37 2.77 3.66 8.03
CA ILE A 37 3.52 3.14 6.87
C ILE A 37 3.55 4.24 5.81
N ASP A 38 4.76 4.64 5.43
CA ASP A 38 4.97 5.53 4.29
C ASP A 38 5.09 4.70 3.02
N VAL A 39 4.20 4.94 2.06
CA VAL A 39 4.21 4.24 0.77
C VAL A 39 4.77 5.18 -0.29
N ARG A 40 5.93 4.84 -0.85
CA ARG A 40 6.50 5.55 -1.99
C ARG A 40 5.92 5.00 -3.28
N LEU A 41 5.22 5.83 -4.04
CA LEU A 41 4.68 5.45 -5.35
C LEU A 41 5.69 5.73 -6.46
N GLU A 42 5.73 4.82 -7.44
CA GLU A 42 6.51 4.99 -8.65
C GLU A 42 5.61 5.33 -9.84
N PRO A 43 6.00 6.27 -10.72
CA PRO A 43 5.25 6.56 -11.94
C PRO A 43 4.99 5.28 -12.76
N GLY A 44 3.76 5.13 -13.22
CA GLY A 44 3.37 4.06 -14.13
C GLY A 44 4.06 4.21 -15.48
N ASP A 45 4.35 3.09 -16.15
CA ASP A 45 4.87 3.15 -17.52
C ASP A 45 3.85 3.78 -18.46
N ARG A 46 4.24 4.85 -19.15
CA ARG A 46 3.48 5.39 -20.30
C ARG A 46 3.49 4.47 -21.52
N ARG A 47 4.20 3.34 -21.48
CA ARG A 47 4.47 2.45 -22.64
C ARG A 47 3.40 1.37 -22.86
N ALA A 48 2.14 1.65 -22.56
CA ALA A 48 1.03 0.76 -22.92
C ALA A 48 0.39 1.08 -24.29
N ASN A 49 0.86 2.11 -25.02
CA ASN A 49 0.41 2.41 -26.38
C ASN A 49 1.59 2.84 -27.29
N SER A 50 2.31 1.86 -27.82
CA SER A 50 3.00 2.01 -29.11
C SER A 50 3.11 0.63 -29.75
N ARG A 51 2.05 0.18 -30.41
CA ARG A 51 2.04 -0.76 -31.55
C ARG A 51 0.63 -0.86 -32.10
#